data_AF-A0A1I1U9B2-F1
#
_entry.id   AF-A0A1I1U9B2-F1
#
_cell.length_a   1.000
_cell.length_b   1.000
_cell.length_c   1.000
_cell.angle_alpha   90.00
_cell.angle_beta   90.00
_cell.angle_gamma   90.00
#
_symmetry.space_group_name_H-M   'P 1'
#
loop_
_entity.id
_entity.type
_entity.pdbx_description
1 polymer ?
#
loop_
_entity_poly.entity_id
_entity_poly.type
_entity_poly.pdbx_seq_one_letter_code
_entity_poly.pdbx_strand_id
1 'polypeptide(L)'
;GIKVDFFGGDKQVTMKLYEDILTDANDFGIMVIFHGCTLPRGWERMYPNFASSEAVLASENLHFGQQSCDNEAVSAATHTFIRNTVGSMDFGGSALNKFYNSDNIPNKGSKRMTSDVFALATSVLFQSGVQHFALAPNNLNDAPDWALKFMKEVPTVWDEVHFLEGYPGKYVLLARRKGTKWFIAGINAENKTLKTKVKLDMLNFDTKINYYSDDEQLNGKVTSFKINKNKEVEIKIPHNGGMVITN
;
A
#
# COMPACT_ATOMS: atom_id res chain seq x y z
N GLY A 1 8.02 -19.33 5.98
CA GLY A 1 8.06 -18.86 4.59
C GLY A 1 9.47 -18.47 4.23
N ILE A 2 9.77 -18.35 2.94
CA ILE A 2 11.08 -17.93 2.41
C ILE A 2 10.89 -16.74 1.46
N LYS A 3 11.92 -15.88 1.37
CA LYS A 3 12.03 -14.78 0.41
C LYS A 3 13.25 -15.04 -0.46
N VAL A 4 13.03 -15.42 -1.72
CA VAL A 4 14.07 -15.85 -2.66
C VAL A 4 14.35 -14.74 -3.65
N ASP A 5 15.62 -14.47 -3.95
CA ASP A 5 16.05 -13.28 -4.66
C ASP A 5 17.00 -13.58 -5.84
N PHE A 6 17.23 -12.60 -6.70
CA PHE A 6 18.25 -12.55 -7.76
C PHE A 6 18.14 -13.65 -8.83
N PHE A 7 17.01 -13.68 -9.53
CA PHE A 7 16.77 -14.61 -10.63
C PHE A 7 17.44 -14.18 -11.94
N GLY A 8 17.79 -15.16 -12.78
CA GLY A 8 18.50 -14.96 -14.05
C GLY A 8 17.68 -14.42 -15.23
N GLY A 9 16.55 -13.76 -14.99
CA GLY A 9 15.68 -13.17 -16.04
C GLY A 9 14.56 -14.10 -16.56
N ASP A 10 14.01 -13.78 -17.72
CA ASP A 10 12.71 -14.31 -18.21
C ASP A 10 12.78 -15.56 -19.11
N LYS A 11 13.97 -16.17 -19.24
CA LYS A 11 14.11 -17.39 -20.04
C LYS A 11 13.34 -18.56 -19.42
N GLN A 12 12.92 -19.50 -20.25
CA GLN A 12 12.18 -20.69 -19.82
C GLN A 12 12.92 -21.51 -18.74
N VAL A 13 14.26 -21.55 -18.79
CA VAL A 13 15.07 -22.22 -17.74
C VAL A 13 14.87 -21.58 -16.36
N THR A 14 14.70 -20.26 -16.29
CA THR A 14 14.39 -19.57 -15.05
C THR A 14 12.94 -19.79 -14.65
N MET A 15 12.01 -19.86 -15.61
CA MET A 15 10.60 -20.19 -15.32
C MET A 15 10.48 -21.56 -14.66
N LYS A 16 11.26 -22.53 -15.14
CA LYS A 16 11.39 -23.85 -14.49
C LYS A 16 11.91 -23.73 -13.06
N LEU A 17 12.93 -22.90 -12.80
CA LEU A 17 13.44 -22.69 -11.45
C LEU A 17 12.38 -22.12 -10.49
N TYR A 18 11.55 -21.16 -10.94
CA TYR A 18 10.44 -20.65 -10.11
C TYR A 18 9.44 -21.76 -9.76
N GLU A 19 9.05 -22.57 -10.75
CA GLU A 19 8.11 -23.68 -10.59
C GLU A 19 8.66 -24.77 -9.65
N ASP A 20 9.92 -25.17 -9.85
CA ASP A 20 10.60 -26.17 -9.02
C ASP A 20 10.66 -25.70 -7.55
N ILE A 21 11.03 -24.43 -7.30
CA ILE A 21 11.06 -23.85 -5.94
C ILE A 21 9.66 -23.85 -5.32
N LEU A 22 8.63 -23.42 -6.06
CA LEU A 22 7.25 -23.38 -5.56
C LEU A 22 6.73 -24.78 -5.24
N THR A 23 7.02 -25.75 -6.10
CA THR A 23 6.60 -27.15 -5.94
C THR A 23 7.26 -27.77 -4.71
N ASP A 24 8.58 -27.73 -4.62
CA ASP A 24 9.31 -28.27 -3.47
C ASP A 24 8.89 -27.56 -2.18
N ALA A 25 8.81 -26.23 -2.17
CA ALA A 25 8.40 -25.49 -0.98
C ALA A 25 6.99 -25.89 -0.51
N ASN A 26 6.07 -26.21 -1.43
CA ASN A 26 4.73 -26.62 -1.07
C ASN A 26 4.71 -27.98 -0.35
N ASP A 27 5.57 -28.93 -0.75
CA ASP A 27 5.71 -30.23 -0.09
C ASP A 27 6.15 -30.11 1.38
N PHE A 28 6.84 -29.02 1.73
CA PHE A 28 7.26 -28.71 3.10
C PHE A 28 6.39 -27.66 3.80
N GLY A 29 5.26 -27.25 3.21
CA GLY A 29 4.37 -26.25 3.80
C GLY A 29 4.99 -24.84 3.90
N ILE A 30 5.90 -24.50 2.99
CA ILE A 30 6.63 -23.24 2.95
C ILE A 30 5.99 -22.30 1.93
N MET A 31 5.50 -21.14 2.40
CA MET A 31 5.13 -20.02 1.52
C MET A 31 6.36 -19.34 0.92
N VAL A 32 6.26 -18.89 -0.32
CA VAL A 32 7.37 -18.30 -1.09
C VAL A 32 7.04 -16.89 -1.55
N ILE A 33 7.98 -15.98 -1.34
CA ILE A 33 7.99 -14.62 -1.89
C ILE A 33 9.21 -14.49 -2.81
N PHE A 34 9.03 -13.92 -3.99
CA PHE A 34 10.11 -13.71 -4.94
C PHE A 34 10.51 -12.24 -5.04
N HIS A 35 11.81 -11.95 -4.93
CA HIS A 35 12.44 -10.64 -5.17
C HIS A 35 13.47 -10.74 -6.30
N GLY A 36 13.91 -9.61 -6.85
CA GLY A 36 14.87 -9.61 -7.97
C GLY A 36 14.39 -10.52 -9.11
N CYS A 37 13.08 -10.46 -9.38
CA CYS A 37 12.34 -11.49 -10.09
C CYS A 37 11.53 -10.94 -11.27
N THR A 38 10.95 -11.86 -12.05
CA THR A 38 9.98 -11.54 -13.10
C THR A 38 8.62 -11.17 -12.51
N LEU A 39 7.74 -10.60 -13.34
CA LEU A 39 6.34 -10.35 -13.01
C LEU A 39 5.57 -11.68 -12.80
N PRO A 40 4.78 -11.83 -11.72
CA PRO A 40 3.92 -13.00 -11.56
C PRO A 40 2.84 -13.02 -12.67
N ARG A 41 2.53 -14.21 -13.18
CA ARG A 41 1.61 -14.42 -14.32
C ARG A 41 0.40 -15.24 -13.90
N GLY A 42 -0.33 -14.75 -12.90
CA GLY A 42 -1.46 -15.48 -12.27
C GLY A 42 -1.03 -16.55 -11.26
N TRP A 43 0.16 -16.38 -10.67
CA TRP A 43 0.80 -17.39 -9.82
C TRP A 43 0.04 -17.65 -8.51
N GLU A 44 -0.74 -16.69 -8.03
CA GLU A 44 -1.64 -16.87 -6.87
C GLU A 44 -2.66 -17.99 -7.08
N ARG A 45 -3.10 -18.21 -8.33
CA ARG A 45 -4.02 -19.28 -8.68
C ARG A 45 -3.29 -20.59 -9.00
N MET A 46 -2.12 -20.49 -9.63
CA MET A 46 -1.36 -21.65 -10.08
C MET A 46 -0.66 -22.38 -8.93
N TYR A 47 -0.18 -21.65 -7.93
CA TYR A 47 0.65 -22.17 -6.84
C TYR A 47 0.10 -21.70 -5.48
N PRO A 48 -0.55 -22.58 -4.69
CA PRO A 48 -1.20 -22.19 -3.44
C PRO A 48 -0.28 -21.59 -2.38
N ASN A 49 1.02 -21.93 -2.42
CA ASN A 49 2.04 -21.42 -1.51
C ASN A 49 2.80 -20.20 -2.04
N PHE A 50 2.48 -19.71 -3.25
CA PHE A 50 2.96 -18.41 -3.71
C PHE A 50 2.31 -17.29 -2.91
N ALA A 51 3.12 -16.50 -2.20
CA ALA A 51 2.62 -15.44 -1.33
C ALA A 51 2.68 -14.05 -1.98
N SER A 52 3.77 -13.73 -2.69
CA SER A 52 3.93 -12.45 -3.38
C SER A 52 5.20 -12.38 -4.26
N SER A 53 5.32 -11.31 -5.04
CA SER A 53 6.54 -10.97 -5.77
C SER A 53 6.85 -9.48 -5.66
N GLU A 54 8.13 -9.11 -5.75
CA GLU A 54 8.57 -7.73 -5.93
C GLU A 54 8.22 -7.22 -7.32
N ALA A 55 9.08 -7.50 -8.31
CA ALA A 55 8.96 -7.08 -9.72
C ALA A 55 8.53 -5.61 -9.88
N VAL A 56 9.09 -4.73 -9.04
CA VAL A 56 8.81 -3.30 -8.98
C VAL A 56 10.02 -2.58 -8.38
N LEU A 57 10.14 -1.26 -8.55
CA LEU A 57 11.03 -0.47 -7.71
C LEU A 57 10.40 -0.37 -6.31
N ALA A 58 10.75 -1.33 -5.43
CA ALA A 58 10.18 -1.43 -4.09
C ALA A 58 10.72 -0.34 -3.14
N SER A 59 10.18 -0.32 -1.91
CA SER A 59 10.47 0.70 -0.89
C SER A 59 11.95 0.83 -0.53
N GLU A 60 12.77 -0.20 -0.77
CA GLU A 60 14.22 -0.11 -0.59
C GLU A 60 14.85 1.03 -1.41
N ASN A 61 14.27 1.36 -2.56
CA ASN A 61 14.70 2.49 -3.38
C ASN A 61 14.47 3.84 -2.69
N LEU A 62 13.49 3.93 -1.77
CA LEU A 62 13.26 5.10 -0.91
C LEU A 62 14.40 5.26 0.09
N HIS A 63 15.00 4.15 0.53
CA HIS A 63 16.22 4.20 1.34
C HIS A 63 17.45 4.56 0.50
N PHE A 64 17.61 3.97 -0.69
CA PHE A 64 18.80 4.15 -1.53
C PHE A 64 18.98 5.56 -2.09
N GLY A 65 17.91 6.32 -2.32
CA GLY A 65 18.06 7.68 -2.83
C GLY A 65 16.82 8.57 -2.75
N GLN A 66 17.06 9.87 -2.56
CA GLN A 66 16.02 10.88 -2.41
C GLN A 66 15.10 10.96 -3.63
N GLN A 67 15.60 10.73 -4.84
CA GLN A 67 14.79 10.75 -6.06
C GLN A 67 13.59 9.81 -5.98
N SER A 68 13.73 8.65 -5.33
CA SER A 68 12.63 7.70 -5.16
C SER A 68 11.57 8.25 -4.20
N CYS A 69 11.99 8.91 -3.12
CA CYS A 69 11.09 9.60 -2.19
C CYS A 69 10.34 10.74 -2.86
N ASP A 70 11.02 11.51 -3.71
CA ASP A 70 10.42 12.64 -4.43
C ASP A 70 9.35 12.20 -5.45
N ASN A 71 9.47 10.97 -5.97
CA ASN A 71 8.52 10.38 -6.93
C ASN A 71 7.55 9.38 -6.31
N GLU A 72 7.57 9.17 -5.00
CA GLU A 72 6.81 8.09 -4.34
C GLU A 72 5.31 8.16 -4.66
N ALA A 73 4.71 9.35 -4.61
CA ALA A 73 3.29 9.54 -4.90
C ALA A 73 2.93 9.16 -6.35
N VAL A 74 3.76 9.56 -7.32
CA VAL A 74 3.56 9.25 -8.75
C VAL A 74 3.70 7.75 -8.98
N SER A 75 4.74 7.12 -8.41
CA SER A 75 4.97 5.69 -8.48
C SER A 75 3.80 4.91 -7.86
N ALA A 76 3.33 5.31 -6.68
CA ALA A 76 2.19 4.67 -6.03
C ALA A 76 0.89 4.78 -6.84
N ALA A 77 0.60 5.97 -7.36
CA ALA A 77 -0.52 6.20 -8.27
C ALA A 77 -0.34 5.53 -9.64
N THR A 78 0.83 4.96 -9.95
CA THR A 78 1.09 4.20 -11.19
C THR A 78 0.99 2.69 -10.93
N HIS A 79 1.64 2.19 -9.87
CA HIS A 79 1.65 0.78 -9.49
C HIS A 79 0.25 0.24 -9.25
N THR A 80 -0.62 1.05 -8.66
CA THR A 80 -2.02 0.68 -8.38
C THR A 80 -2.80 0.31 -9.66
N PHE A 81 -2.48 0.92 -10.81
CA PHE A 81 -3.15 0.65 -12.08
C PHE A 81 -2.41 -0.37 -12.96
N ILE A 82 -1.11 -0.57 -12.75
CA ILE A 82 -0.26 -1.34 -13.66
C ILE A 82 0.32 -2.56 -12.97
N ARG A 83 1.33 -2.37 -12.11
CA ARG A 83 2.07 -3.49 -11.53
C ARG A 83 1.20 -4.35 -10.63
N ASN A 84 0.43 -3.74 -9.73
CA ASN A 84 -0.29 -4.46 -8.70
C ASN A 84 -1.70 -4.89 -9.12
N THR A 85 -2.22 -4.39 -10.24
CA THR A 85 -3.51 -4.84 -10.78
C THR A 85 -3.46 -6.28 -11.31
N VAL A 86 -2.27 -6.74 -11.75
CA VAL A 86 -2.08 -8.06 -12.36
C VAL A 86 -1.48 -9.11 -11.42
N GLY A 87 -1.13 -8.74 -10.19
CA GLY A 87 -0.60 -9.66 -9.20
C GLY A 87 -0.06 -8.99 -7.94
N SER A 88 0.14 -9.82 -6.92
CA SER A 88 0.63 -9.47 -5.59
C SER A 88 1.98 -8.74 -5.69
N MET A 89 2.13 -7.68 -4.89
CA MET A 89 3.29 -6.78 -4.92
C MET A 89 3.84 -6.61 -3.50
N ASP A 90 4.93 -7.31 -3.19
CA ASP A 90 5.68 -7.12 -1.94
C ASP A 90 6.53 -5.84 -2.03
N PHE A 91 5.86 -4.70 -1.90
CA PHE A 91 6.48 -3.38 -2.03
C PHE A 91 7.33 -3.00 -0.82
N GLY A 92 7.06 -3.59 0.35
CA GLY A 92 7.83 -3.31 1.57
C GLY A 92 7.63 -1.91 2.16
N GLY A 93 6.55 -1.20 1.85
CA GLY A 93 6.37 0.24 2.14
C GLY A 93 5.56 0.54 3.42
N SER A 94 4.73 1.57 3.38
CA SER A 94 3.95 2.06 4.54
C SER A 94 4.81 2.43 5.75
N ALA A 95 5.96 3.06 5.48
CA ALA A 95 6.88 3.52 6.51
C ALA A 95 6.33 4.72 7.28
N LEU A 96 6.52 4.71 8.60
CA LEU A 96 6.17 5.85 9.48
C LEU A 96 7.40 6.69 9.87
N ASN A 97 8.62 6.19 9.67
CA ASN A 97 9.81 7.01 9.78
C ASN A 97 9.76 8.20 8.80
N LYS A 98 10.25 9.37 9.23
CA LYS A 98 10.39 10.57 8.41
C LYS A 98 11.68 10.53 7.59
N PHE A 99 12.70 9.86 8.12
CA PHE A 99 13.99 9.68 7.47
C PHE A 99 14.33 8.19 7.38
N TYR A 100 14.79 7.76 6.20
CA TYR A 100 15.19 6.39 5.92
C TYR A 100 16.60 6.11 6.45
N ASN A 101 16.73 6.12 7.77
CA ASN A 101 17.88 5.64 8.53
C ASN A 101 17.40 5.01 9.86
N SER A 102 18.29 4.29 10.54
CA SER A 102 17.98 3.54 11.77
C SER A 102 17.44 4.41 12.91
N ASP A 103 17.86 5.67 12.98
CA ASP A 103 17.62 6.55 14.12
C ASP A 103 16.47 7.53 13.86
N ASN A 104 15.89 7.50 12.65
CA ASN A 104 14.83 8.40 12.19
C ASN A 104 15.18 9.90 12.35
N ILE A 105 16.44 10.26 12.16
CA ILE A 105 16.94 11.64 12.34
C ILE A 105 17.22 12.35 11.00
N PRO A 106 17.14 13.69 10.95
CA PRO A 106 17.51 14.45 9.76
C PRO A 106 18.99 14.33 9.38
N ASN A 107 19.32 14.73 8.15
CA ASN A 107 20.70 14.80 7.61
C ASN A 107 21.42 13.44 7.49
N LYS A 108 20.69 12.32 7.52
CA LYS A 108 21.20 10.96 7.31
C LYS A 108 20.19 10.17 6.46
N GLY A 109 20.64 9.57 5.36
CA GLY A 109 19.74 8.87 4.43
C GLY A 109 18.71 9.79 3.77
N SER A 110 17.72 9.19 3.11
CA SER A 110 16.68 9.91 2.36
C SER A 110 15.54 10.36 3.27
N LYS A 111 14.87 11.45 2.93
CA LYS A 111 13.69 11.99 3.63
C LYS A 111 12.41 11.56 2.91
N ARG A 112 11.44 11.02 3.65
CA ARG A 112 10.09 10.75 3.14
C ARG A 112 9.37 12.06 2.82
N MET A 113 8.76 12.13 1.64
CA MET A 113 8.04 13.33 1.15
C MET A 113 6.52 13.21 1.27
N THR A 114 6.03 11.99 1.51
CA THR A 114 4.62 11.64 1.69
C THR A 114 4.19 11.71 3.15
N SER A 115 2.89 11.92 3.41
CA SER A 115 2.33 12.01 4.75
C SER A 115 2.20 10.65 5.46
N ASP A 116 1.97 10.66 6.77
CA ASP A 116 1.63 9.43 7.52
C ASP A 116 0.33 8.81 7.01
N VAL A 117 -0.67 9.63 6.63
CA VAL A 117 -1.94 9.12 6.08
C VAL A 117 -1.73 8.51 4.69
N PHE A 118 -0.80 9.04 3.89
CA PHE A 118 -0.37 8.40 2.63
C PHE A 118 0.23 7.02 2.90
N ALA A 119 1.07 6.87 3.93
CA ALA A 119 1.62 5.58 4.32
C ALA A 119 0.51 4.58 4.74
N LEU A 120 -0.52 5.05 5.45
CA LEU A 120 -1.69 4.23 5.77
C LEU A 120 -2.48 3.86 4.51
N ALA A 121 -2.73 4.83 3.62
CA ALA A 121 -3.47 4.60 2.38
C ALA A 121 -2.77 3.54 1.51
N THR A 122 -1.45 3.62 1.34
CA THR A 122 -0.69 2.64 0.55
C THR A 122 -0.75 1.22 1.11
N SER A 123 -0.95 1.02 2.41
CA SER A 123 -1.18 -0.33 2.97
C SER A 123 -2.51 -0.96 2.50
N VAL A 124 -3.48 -0.12 2.12
CA VAL A 124 -4.75 -0.54 1.53
C VAL A 124 -4.66 -0.60 0.01
N LEU A 125 -3.91 0.29 -0.64
CA LEU A 125 -3.75 0.32 -2.11
C LEU A 125 -2.92 -0.86 -2.62
N PHE A 126 -1.78 -1.13 -1.99
CA PHE A 126 -0.84 -2.17 -2.43
C PHE A 126 -1.23 -3.52 -1.85
N GLN A 127 -1.79 -4.39 -2.68
CA GLN A 127 -2.14 -5.77 -2.30
C GLN A 127 -0.90 -6.67 -2.33
N SER A 128 -0.72 -7.42 -1.25
CA SER A 128 0.20 -8.54 -1.14
C SER A 128 -0.41 -9.55 -0.16
N GLY A 129 -0.31 -10.85 -0.44
CA GLY A 129 -0.83 -11.89 0.46
C GLY A 129 -0.17 -11.84 1.85
N VAL A 130 1.14 -11.53 1.86
CA VAL A 130 1.95 -11.26 3.05
C VAL A 130 2.56 -9.87 2.92
N GLN A 131 2.38 -9.02 3.94
CA GLN A 131 2.89 -7.65 3.94
C GLN A 131 4.11 -7.52 4.84
N HIS A 132 5.20 -6.99 4.28
CA HIS A 132 6.38 -6.55 5.04
C HIS A 132 6.39 -5.04 5.16
N PHE A 133 5.50 -4.46 5.98
CA PHE A 133 5.51 -3.02 6.19
C PHE A 133 6.85 -2.54 6.78
N ALA A 134 7.40 -1.43 6.26
CA ALA A 134 8.62 -0.79 6.73
C ALA A 134 8.41 0.02 8.03
N LEU A 135 7.75 -0.61 9.01
CA LEU A 135 7.70 -0.11 10.37
C LEU A 135 9.01 -0.43 11.09
N ALA A 136 9.39 0.45 12.00
CA ALA A 136 10.55 0.27 12.86
C ALA A 136 10.15 0.33 14.33
N PRO A 137 10.87 -0.34 15.26
CA PRO A 137 10.49 -0.36 16.68
C PRO A 137 10.34 1.02 17.33
N ASN A 138 11.13 2.01 16.90
CA ASN A 138 11.01 3.40 17.37
C ASN A 138 9.64 4.02 17.05
N ASN A 139 8.91 3.51 16.05
CA ASN A 139 7.56 3.97 15.73
C ASN A 139 6.57 3.79 16.87
N LEU A 140 6.80 2.87 17.80
CA LEU A 140 5.99 2.74 19.01
C LEU A 140 6.04 3.99 19.91
N ASN A 141 7.03 4.85 19.74
CA ASN A 141 7.23 6.06 20.53
C ASN A 141 7.10 7.36 19.71
N ASP A 142 7.57 7.35 18.45
CA ASP A 142 7.65 8.57 17.63
C ASP A 142 6.54 8.72 16.59
N ALA A 143 5.82 7.65 16.24
CA ALA A 143 4.72 7.71 15.30
C ALA A 143 3.40 8.07 16.02
N PRO A 144 2.44 8.72 15.34
CA PRO A 144 1.16 9.01 15.95
C PRO A 144 0.39 7.75 16.37
N ASP A 145 -0.19 7.75 17.57
CA ASP A 145 -0.97 6.61 18.10
C ASP A 145 -2.07 6.11 17.15
N TRP A 146 -2.72 7.03 16.43
CA TRP A 146 -3.77 6.68 15.48
C TRP A 146 -3.23 5.93 14.26
N ALA A 147 -1.99 6.19 13.85
CA ALA A 147 -1.34 5.50 12.74
C ALA A 147 -0.95 4.08 13.16
N LEU A 148 -0.36 3.90 14.35
CA LEU A 148 -0.04 2.59 14.89
C LEU A 148 -1.28 1.72 15.11
N LYS A 149 -2.38 2.30 15.62
CA LYS A 149 -3.65 1.58 15.78
C LYS A 149 -4.17 1.09 14.43
N PHE A 150 -4.13 1.94 13.41
CA PHE A 150 -4.53 1.53 12.06
C PHE A 150 -3.65 0.40 11.53
N MET A 151 -2.32 0.52 11.63
CA MET A 151 -1.39 -0.49 11.11
C MET A 151 -1.52 -1.85 11.82
N LYS A 152 -2.02 -1.89 13.06
CA LYS A 152 -2.37 -3.14 13.77
C LYS A 152 -3.66 -3.79 13.24
N GLU A 153 -4.55 -3.01 12.64
CA GLU A 153 -5.90 -3.45 12.25
C GLU A 153 -6.05 -3.69 10.75
N VAL A 154 -5.23 -3.07 9.91
CA VAL A 154 -5.32 -3.19 8.45
C VAL A 154 -5.05 -4.63 8.01
N PRO A 155 -5.95 -5.27 7.23
CA PRO A 155 -5.75 -6.63 6.75
C PRO A 155 -4.83 -6.65 5.51
N THR A 156 -4.29 -7.82 5.20
CA THR A 156 -3.47 -8.03 3.99
C THR A 156 -4.26 -8.68 2.85
N VAL A 157 -5.36 -9.36 3.17
CA VAL A 157 -6.23 -10.06 2.24
C VAL A 157 -7.60 -9.40 2.19
N TRP A 158 -8.23 -9.48 1.02
CA TRP A 158 -9.44 -8.74 0.70
C TRP A 158 -10.46 -9.67 0.03
N ASP A 159 -11.72 -9.51 0.40
CA ASP A 159 -12.82 -10.27 -0.18
C ASP A 159 -13.40 -9.55 -1.41
N GLU A 160 -13.21 -8.23 -1.51
CA GLU A 160 -13.77 -7.39 -2.57
C GLU A 160 -12.93 -6.12 -2.78
N VAL A 161 -12.91 -5.62 -4.02
CA VAL A 161 -12.27 -4.36 -4.41
C VAL A 161 -13.18 -3.56 -5.33
N HIS A 162 -13.39 -2.29 -5.02
CA HIS A 162 -14.13 -1.34 -5.86
C HIS A 162 -13.18 -0.20 -6.25
N PHE A 163 -13.01 0.02 -7.55
CA PHE A 163 -12.39 1.24 -8.04
C PHE A 163 -13.42 2.38 -7.97
N LEU A 164 -13.05 3.52 -7.37
CA LEU A 164 -13.96 4.64 -7.19
C LEU A 164 -13.65 5.75 -8.20
N GLU A 165 -12.40 6.23 -8.21
CA GLU A 165 -11.94 7.27 -9.12
C GLU A 165 -10.40 7.24 -9.19
N GLY A 166 -9.81 7.78 -10.25
CA GLY A 166 -8.36 7.89 -10.34
C GLY A 166 -7.84 8.04 -11.75
N TYR A 167 -6.57 8.42 -11.86
CA TYR A 167 -5.85 8.51 -13.12
C TYR A 167 -4.39 8.08 -12.89
N PRO A 168 -3.83 7.17 -13.71
CA PRO A 168 -2.47 6.65 -13.52
C PRO A 168 -1.43 7.77 -13.37
N GLY A 169 -0.62 7.67 -12.32
CA GLY A 169 0.44 8.63 -11.99
C GLY A 169 -0.05 9.98 -11.43
N LYS A 170 -1.36 10.19 -11.26
CA LYS A 170 -1.93 11.44 -10.73
C LYS A 170 -2.58 11.25 -9.36
N TYR A 171 -3.58 10.37 -9.26
CA TYR A 171 -4.25 10.07 -8.00
C TYR A 171 -5.03 8.77 -8.13
N VAL A 172 -5.39 8.18 -6.99
CA VAL A 172 -6.25 6.99 -6.96
C VAL A 172 -7.14 7.05 -5.73
N LEU A 173 -8.37 6.57 -5.90
CA LEU A 173 -9.37 6.31 -4.87
C LEU A 173 -9.95 4.92 -5.13
N LEU A 174 -9.77 4.01 -4.17
CA LEU A 174 -10.33 2.67 -4.22
C LEU A 174 -10.84 2.24 -2.85
N ALA A 175 -11.73 1.28 -2.84
CA ALA A 175 -12.20 0.63 -1.63
C ALA A 175 -11.90 -0.87 -1.66
N ARG A 176 -11.52 -1.43 -0.53
CA ARG A 176 -11.41 -2.87 -0.32
C ARG A 176 -12.19 -3.31 0.90
N ARG A 177 -12.76 -4.51 0.84
CA ARG A 177 -13.51 -5.11 1.95
C ARG A 177 -12.80 -6.31 2.53
N LYS A 178 -12.82 -6.44 3.85
CA LYS A 178 -12.54 -7.68 4.57
C LYS A 178 -13.65 -7.98 5.58
N GLY A 179 -14.33 -9.10 5.43
CA GLY A 179 -15.54 -9.41 6.19
C GLY A 179 -16.59 -8.31 5.96
N THR A 180 -16.98 -7.63 7.03
CA THR A 180 -17.94 -6.52 6.98
C THR A 180 -17.27 -5.14 7.00
N LYS A 181 -15.93 -5.08 7.09
CA LYS A 181 -15.17 -3.84 7.18
C LYS A 181 -14.68 -3.41 5.80
N TRP A 182 -14.97 -2.17 5.45
CA TRP A 182 -14.47 -1.47 4.28
C TRP A 182 -13.31 -0.56 4.65
N PHE A 183 -12.33 -0.52 3.77
CA PHE A 183 -11.17 0.34 3.81
C PHE A 183 -11.15 1.10 2.50
N ILE A 184 -11.48 2.38 2.54
CA ILE A 184 -11.45 3.26 1.36
C ILE A 184 -10.19 4.09 1.47
N ALA A 185 -9.33 4.03 0.47
CA ALA A 185 -8.05 4.71 0.50
C ALA A 185 -7.86 5.56 -0.75
N GLY A 186 -7.19 6.68 -0.57
CA GLY A 186 -6.76 7.50 -1.70
C GLY A 186 -5.46 8.23 -1.44
N ILE A 187 -4.78 8.56 -2.53
CA ILE A 187 -3.53 9.32 -2.55
C ILE A 187 -3.55 10.32 -3.70
N ASN A 188 -2.76 11.37 -3.58
CA ASN A 188 -2.63 12.39 -4.62
C ASN A 188 -1.15 12.72 -4.92
N ALA A 189 -0.79 12.61 -6.20
CA ALA A 189 0.51 12.91 -6.76
C ALA A 189 0.49 14.19 -7.64
N GLU A 190 -0.67 14.77 -7.93
CA GLU A 190 -0.74 16.05 -8.64
C GLU A 190 -0.17 17.19 -7.78
N ASN A 191 0.36 18.23 -8.42
CA ASN A 191 0.92 19.42 -7.75
C ASN A 191 -0.16 20.37 -7.17
N LYS A 192 -1.39 19.88 -7.00
CA LYS A 192 -2.54 20.64 -6.48
C LYS A 192 -3.38 19.73 -5.59
N THR A 193 -4.08 20.31 -4.62
CA THR A 193 -5.00 19.57 -3.77
C THR A 193 -6.16 19.00 -4.59
N LEU A 194 -6.30 17.67 -4.57
CA LEU A 194 -7.47 16.97 -5.12
C LEU A 194 -8.69 17.32 -4.30
N LYS A 195 -9.78 17.73 -4.95
CA LYS A 195 -11.09 17.98 -4.33
C LYS A 195 -12.15 17.26 -5.14
N THR A 196 -12.80 16.26 -4.54
CA THR A 196 -13.84 15.47 -5.21
C THR A 196 -14.92 15.05 -4.22
N LYS A 197 -16.07 14.61 -4.73
CA LYS A 197 -17.15 13.99 -3.97
C LYS A 197 -17.25 12.55 -4.39
N VAL A 198 -17.12 11.64 -3.44
CA VAL A 198 -17.20 10.21 -3.71
C VAL A 198 -18.44 9.63 -3.06
N LYS A 199 -19.18 8.87 -3.85
CA LYS A 199 -20.34 8.13 -3.40
C LYS A 199 -19.91 6.75 -2.90
N LEU A 200 -20.17 6.47 -1.63
CA LEU A 200 -19.81 5.23 -0.94
C LEU A 200 -21.02 4.31 -0.86
N ASP A 201 -21.50 3.86 -2.03
CA ASP A 201 -22.76 3.10 -2.14
C ASP A 201 -22.75 1.77 -1.36
N MET A 202 -21.57 1.21 -1.16
CA MET A 202 -21.32 -0.01 -0.38
C MET A 202 -21.49 0.17 1.14
N LEU A 203 -21.54 1.40 1.65
CA LEU A 203 -21.81 1.68 3.07
C LEU A 203 -23.29 1.96 3.30
N ASN A 204 -23.81 1.59 4.47
CA ASN A 204 -25.19 1.91 4.82
C ASN A 204 -25.31 3.36 5.34
N PHE A 205 -26.49 3.96 5.16
CA PHE A 205 -26.82 5.22 5.84
C PHE A 205 -26.63 5.07 7.36
N ASP A 206 -26.18 6.14 8.02
CA ASP A 206 -25.96 6.21 9.47
C ASP A 206 -24.80 5.32 9.98
N THR A 207 -24.07 4.64 9.09
CA THR A 207 -22.83 3.93 9.44
C THR A 207 -21.81 4.92 9.98
N LYS A 208 -21.30 4.67 11.20
CA LYS A 208 -20.19 5.43 11.77
C LYS A 208 -18.91 5.05 11.03
N ILE A 209 -18.13 6.05 10.63
CA ILE A 209 -16.84 5.86 9.98
C ILE A 209 -15.75 6.63 10.71
N ASN A 210 -14.50 6.16 10.58
CA ASN A 210 -13.30 6.92 10.90
C ASN A 210 -12.68 7.41 9.59
N TYR A 211 -12.34 8.70 9.55
CA TYR A 211 -11.73 9.36 8.41
C TYR A 211 -10.36 9.90 8.80
N TYR A 212 -9.33 9.29 8.24
CA TYR A 212 -7.94 9.70 8.30
C TYR A 212 -7.68 10.65 7.14
N SER A 213 -7.19 11.84 7.42
CA SER A 213 -7.01 12.91 6.42
C SER A 213 -5.84 13.80 6.79
N ASP A 214 -5.17 14.32 5.77
CA ASP A 214 -4.12 15.34 5.91
C ASP A 214 -4.68 16.77 5.83
N ASP A 215 -4.02 17.71 6.50
CA ASP A 215 -4.09 19.13 6.17
C ASP A 215 -3.12 19.51 5.04
N GLU A 216 -3.12 20.77 4.58
CA GLU A 216 -2.25 21.25 3.51
C GLU A 216 -0.75 21.18 3.84
N GLN A 217 -0.37 20.97 5.11
CA GLN A 217 1.01 20.79 5.57
C GLN A 217 1.36 19.31 5.80
N LEU A 218 0.50 18.38 5.39
CA LEU A 218 0.65 16.94 5.57
C LEU A 218 0.63 16.49 7.04
N ASN A 219 0.00 17.25 7.93
CA ASN A 219 -0.30 16.78 9.27
C ASN A 219 -1.57 15.94 9.25
N GLY A 220 -1.40 14.64 9.51
CA GLY A 220 -2.50 13.68 9.57
C GLY A 220 -3.33 13.81 10.85
N LYS A 221 -4.63 13.56 10.72
CA LYS A 221 -5.55 13.39 11.85
C LYS A 221 -6.61 12.35 11.55
N VAL A 222 -7.26 11.85 12.59
CA VAL A 222 -8.46 11.01 12.49
C VAL A 222 -9.67 11.76 13.03
N THR A 223 -10.78 11.71 12.30
CA THR A 223 -12.09 12.22 12.72
C THR A 223 -13.14 11.13 12.55
N SER A 224 -14.25 11.19 13.30
CA SER A 224 -15.33 10.22 13.12
C SER A 224 -16.65 10.93 12.86
N PHE A 225 -17.42 10.42 11.91
CA PHE A 225 -18.75 10.92 11.60
C PHE A 225 -19.61 9.81 11.00
N LYS A 226 -20.89 10.07 10.78
CA LYS A 226 -21.82 9.10 10.19
C LYS A 226 -22.08 9.40 8.72
N ILE A 227 -22.21 8.36 7.92
CA ILE A 227 -22.56 8.47 6.50
C ILE A 227 -23.95 9.10 6.34
N ASN A 228 -24.04 10.15 5.51
CA ASN A 228 -25.28 10.84 5.21
C ASN A 228 -26.21 10.01 4.31
N LYS A 229 -27.46 10.44 4.13
CA LYS A 229 -28.47 9.71 3.33
C LYS A 229 -28.05 9.51 1.87
N ASN A 230 -27.29 10.46 1.31
CA ASN A 230 -26.82 10.40 -0.07
C ASN A 230 -25.58 9.50 -0.22
N LYS A 231 -25.00 9.05 0.89
CA LYS A 231 -23.76 8.27 0.97
C LYS A 231 -22.56 8.95 0.31
N GLU A 232 -22.56 10.28 0.27
CA GLU A 232 -21.47 11.06 -0.34
C GLU A 232 -20.53 11.61 0.71
N VAL A 233 -19.23 11.55 0.43
CA VAL A 233 -18.18 12.14 1.26
C VAL A 233 -17.35 13.10 0.42
N GLU A 234 -17.15 14.31 0.91
CA GLU A 234 -16.20 15.25 0.33
C GLU A 234 -14.78 14.85 0.70
N ILE A 235 -13.95 14.64 -0.31
CA ILE A 235 -12.56 14.24 -0.17
C ILE A 235 -11.67 15.40 -0.58
N LYS A 236 -10.67 15.68 0.26
CA LYS A 236 -9.59 16.64 -0.01
C LYS A 236 -8.26 15.96 0.28
N ILE A 237 -7.38 15.87 -0.72
CA ILE A 237 -6.06 15.25 -0.57
C ILE A 237 -5.00 16.20 -1.11
N PRO A 238 -4.11 16.76 -0.27
CA PRO A 238 -3.01 17.61 -0.73
C PRO A 238 -2.00 16.79 -1.56
N HIS A 239 -1.10 17.47 -2.27
CA HIS A 239 0.02 16.82 -2.96
C HIS A 239 0.86 16.01 -1.96
N ASN A 240 1.22 14.76 -2.29
CA ASN A 240 1.90 13.80 -1.41
C ASN A 240 1.12 13.39 -0.15
N GLY A 241 -0.16 13.76 -0.07
CA GLY A 241 -1.07 13.35 1.00
C GLY A 241 -1.87 12.12 0.65
N GLY A 242 -2.60 11.63 1.64
CA GLY A 242 -3.53 10.53 1.52
C GLY A 242 -4.81 10.74 2.31
N MET A 243 -5.71 9.79 2.14
CA MET A 243 -6.90 9.64 2.97
C MET A 243 -7.21 8.16 3.18
N VAL A 244 -7.81 7.85 4.32
CA VAL A 244 -8.38 6.54 4.59
C VAL A 244 -9.72 6.67 5.29
N ILE A 245 -10.73 5.90 4.88
CA ILE A 245 -11.99 5.72 5.60
C ILE A 245 -12.14 4.27 6.01
N THR A 246 -12.58 4.04 7.24
CA THR A 246 -12.96 2.72 7.77
C THR A 246 -14.32 2.78 8.46
N ASN A 247 -15.07 1.67 8.48
CA ASN A 247 -16.35 1.52 9.19
C ASN A 247 -16.32 0.47 10.30
#